data_AF-A0A3D1CY15-F1
#
_entry.id   AF-A0A3D1CY15-F1
#
_cell.length_a   1.000
_cell.length_b   1.000
_cell.length_c   1.000
_cell.angle_alpha   90.00
_cell.angle_beta   90.00
_cell.angle_gamma   90.00
#
_symmetry.space_group_name_H-M   'P 1'
#
loop_
_entity.id
_entity.type
_entity.pdbx_description
1 polymer ?
#
loop_
_entity_poly.entity_id
_entity_poly.type
_entity_poly.pdbx_seq_one_letter_code
_entity_poly.pdbx_strand_id
1 'polypeptide(L)'
;MQLKTDDNNFIRFLKDEKFIEWKLLPTDELNMYWEEFLQQHPVEKEDILQAEKHLRRINVTSFKLPSEKKQEAILRLEQSLAITVSAGSVVLFTLPPHVLPYWYCQYYFKKR
;
A
#
# COMPACT_ATOMS: atom_id res chain seq x y z
N MET A 1 -9.80 -49.01 4.31
CA MET A 1 -8.58 -48.23 4.59
C MET A 1 -8.96 -46.76 4.49
N GLN A 2 -9.09 -46.07 5.61
CA GLN A 2 -9.48 -44.66 5.67
C GLN A 2 -8.25 -43.87 6.12
N LEU A 3 -7.75 -42.96 5.29
CA LEU A 3 -7.03 -41.77 5.77
C LEU A 3 -7.40 -40.62 4.84
N LYS A 4 -8.39 -39.85 5.29
CA LYS A 4 -8.81 -38.58 4.72
C LYS A 4 -7.62 -37.63 4.76
N THR A 5 -6.96 -37.43 3.63
CA THR A 5 -5.82 -36.50 3.51
C THR A 5 -6.12 -35.39 2.51
N ASP A 6 -7.39 -35.18 2.19
CA ASP A 6 -7.81 -34.28 1.10
C ASP A 6 -8.38 -32.95 1.62
N ASP A 7 -8.82 -32.90 2.88
CA ASP A 7 -9.50 -31.71 3.40
C ASP A 7 -8.54 -30.59 3.83
N ASN A 8 -7.23 -30.83 3.91
CA ASN A 8 -6.26 -29.87 4.46
C ASN A 8 -5.33 -29.24 3.41
N ASN A 9 -5.54 -29.51 2.12
CA ASN A 9 -4.66 -29.00 1.09
C ASN A 9 -4.70 -27.45 1.00
N PHE A 10 -5.81 -26.83 1.39
CA PHE A 10 -5.94 -25.37 1.49
C PHE A 10 -5.01 -24.73 2.55
N ILE A 11 -4.53 -25.51 3.53
CA ILE A 11 -3.65 -25.01 4.61
C ILE A 11 -2.30 -24.54 4.04
N ARG A 12 -1.84 -25.09 2.91
CA ARG A 12 -0.61 -24.64 2.27
C ARG A 12 -0.69 -23.18 1.84
N PHE A 13 -1.83 -22.76 1.29
CA PHE A 13 -2.08 -21.36 0.92
C PHE A 13 -2.20 -20.46 2.15
N LEU A 14 -2.81 -20.95 3.23
CA LEU A 14 -2.86 -20.19 4.48
C LEU A 14 -1.51 -20.02 5.18
N LYS A 15 -0.49 -20.80 4.80
CA LYS A 15 0.89 -20.65 5.28
C LYS A 15 1.78 -19.89 4.32
N ASP A 16 1.32 -19.69 3.08
CA ASP A 16 2.08 -19.00 2.05
C ASP A 16 1.97 -17.49 2.26
N GLU A 17 3.12 -16.86 2.51
CA GLU A 17 3.22 -15.41 2.70
C GLU A 17 2.70 -14.64 1.48
N LYS A 18 2.97 -15.10 0.26
CA LYS A 18 2.50 -14.44 -0.97
C LYS A 18 0.98 -14.51 -1.11
N PHE A 19 0.38 -15.61 -0.67
CA PHE A 19 -1.06 -15.76 -0.69
C PHE A 19 -1.73 -14.85 0.33
N ILE A 20 -1.18 -14.81 1.55
CA ILE A 20 -1.67 -13.92 2.61
C ILE A 20 -1.53 -12.46 2.16
N GLU A 21 -0.37 -12.08 1.63
CA GLU A 21 -0.11 -10.75 1.08
C GLU A 21 -1.09 -10.40 -0.03
N TRP A 22 -1.29 -11.29 -1.00
CA TRP A 22 -2.27 -11.08 -2.08
C TRP A 22 -3.69 -10.86 -1.55
N LYS A 23 -4.11 -11.58 -0.50
CA LYS A 23 -5.44 -11.41 0.09
C LYS A 23 -5.57 -10.17 0.98
N LEU A 24 -4.50 -9.67 1.56
CA LEU A 24 -4.51 -8.46 2.40
C LEU A 24 -4.29 -7.19 1.58
N LEU A 25 -3.37 -7.23 0.61
CA LEU A 25 -2.85 -6.12 -0.18
C LEU A 25 -2.67 -6.57 -1.64
N PRO A 26 -3.76 -6.72 -2.41
CA PRO A 26 -3.66 -7.12 -3.80
C PRO A 26 -2.92 -6.03 -4.59
N THR A 27 -1.85 -6.44 -5.27
CA THR A 27 -1.06 -5.62 -6.20
C THR A 27 -1.17 -6.20 -7.60
N ASP A 28 -1.01 -5.39 -8.65
CA ASP A 28 -1.11 -5.84 -10.04
C ASP A 28 -0.15 -7.00 -10.36
N GLU A 29 1.06 -6.98 -9.82
CA GLU A 29 2.04 -8.06 -9.97
C GLU A 29 1.57 -9.37 -9.32
N LEU A 30 1.02 -9.29 -8.11
CA LEU A 30 0.47 -10.46 -7.40
C LEU A 30 -0.77 -11.01 -8.11
N ASN A 31 -1.64 -10.14 -8.63
CA ASN A 31 -2.80 -10.56 -9.41
C ASN A 31 -2.36 -11.33 -10.65
N MET A 32 -1.40 -10.81 -11.41
CA MET A 32 -0.86 -11.48 -12.60
C MET A 32 -0.26 -12.84 -12.25
N TYR A 33 0.57 -12.92 -11.19
CA TYR A 33 1.15 -14.17 -10.72
C TYR A 33 0.10 -15.22 -10.37
N TRP A 34 -0.91 -14.85 -9.57
CA TRP A 34 -1.95 -15.78 -9.15
C TRP A 34 -2.93 -16.13 -10.27
N GLU A 35 -3.16 -15.24 -11.23
CA GLU A 35 -3.94 -15.52 -12.44
C GLU A 35 -3.24 -16.54 -13.34
N GLU A 36 -1.94 -16.37 -13.60
CA GLU A 36 -1.13 -17.34 -14.34
C GLU A 36 -1.10 -18.71 -13.64
N PHE A 37 -0.94 -18.71 -12.32
CA PHE A 37 -0.97 -19.92 -11.51
C PHE A 37 -2.30 -20.66 -11.62
N LEU A 38 -3.43 -19.94 -11.55
CA LEU A 38 -4.76 -20.52 -11.67
C LEU A 38 -5.05 -21.04 -13.09
N GLN A 39 -4.45 -20.45 -14.12
CA GLN A 39 -4.53 -20.97 -15.49
C GLN A 39 -3.79 -22.30 -15.65
N GLN A 40 -2.62 -22.44 -14.99
CA GLN A 40 -1.81 -23.66 -15.04
C GLN A 40 -2.37 -24.78 -14.15
N HIS A 41 -3.02 -24.42 -13.03
CA HIS A 41 -3.50 -25.35 -12.02
C HIS A 41 -4.98 -25.14 -11.67
N PRO A 42 -5.91 -25.47 -12.60
CA PRO A 42 -7.35 -25.27 -12.36
C PRO A 42 -7.90 -26.11 -11.19
N VAL A 43 -7.23 -27.21 -10.84
CA VAL A 43 -7.61 -28.09 -9.72
C VAL A 43 -7.38 -27.40 -8.37
N GLU A 44 -6.39 -26.50 -8.28
CA GLU A 44 -6.06 -25.81 -7.03
C GLU A 44 -6.96 -24.61 -6.74
N LYS A 45 -7.80 -24.23 -7.70
CA LYS A 45 -8.78 -23.16 -7.54
C LYS A 45 -9.73 -23.43 -6.38
N GLU A 46 -10.14 -24.68 -6.21
CA GLU A 46 -11.05 -25.08 -5.12
C GLU A 46 -10.36 -24.92 -3.76
N ASP A 47 -9.09 -25.31 -3.66
CA ASP A 47 -8.28 -25.15 -2.45
C ASP A 47 -8.08 -23.67 -2.10
N ILE A 48 -7.80 -22.83 -3.11
CA ILE A 48 -7.65 -21.38 -2.94
C ILE A 48 -8.96 -20.75 -2.44
N LEU A 49 -10.11 -21.19 -2.96
CA LEU A 49 -11.42 -20.73 -2.52
C LEU A 49 -11.69 -21.12 -1.05
N GLN A 50 -11.34 -22.35 -0.66
CA GLN A 50 -11.45 -22.79 0.73
C GLN A 50 -10.53 -21.96 1.63
N ALA A 51 -9.26 -21.79 1.25
CA ALA A 51 -8.31 -20.96 1.99
C ALA A 51 -8.84 -19.54 2.18
N GLU A 52 -9.39 -18.92 1.13
CA GLU A 52 -9.99 -17.59 1.20
C GLU A 52 -11.18 -17.54 2.17
N LYS A 53 -12.06 -18.55 2.15
CA LYS A 53 -13.19 -18.65 3.08
C LYS A 53 -12.73 -18.82 4.54
N HIS A 54 -11.61 -19.50 4.77
CA HIS A 54 -11.00 -19.62 6.09
C HIS A 54 -10.33 -18.32 6.51
N LEU A 55 -9.57 -17.68 5.63
CA LEU A 55 -8.90 -16.40 5.88
C LEU A 55 -9.91 -15.30 6.22
N ARG A 56 -11.04 -15.22 5.52
CA ARG A 56 -12.14 -14.29 5.85
C ARG A 56 -12.76 -14.52 7.22
N ARG A 57 -12.76 -15.76 7.71
CA ARG A 57 -13.27 -16.11 9.05
C ARG A 57 -12.26 -15.81 10.15
N ILE A 58 -10.98 -15.84 9.82
CA ILE A 58 -9.93 -15.37 10.72
C ILE A 58 -10.05 -13.85 10.76
N ASN A 59 -10.70 -13.33 11.80
CA ASN A 59 -10.74 -11.90 12.07
C ASN A 59 -9.31 -11.40 12.32
N VAL A 60 -8.60 -11.02 11.25
CA VAL A 60 -7.32 -10.29 11.32
C VAL A 60 -7.52 -8.98 12.12
N THR A 61 -8.76 -8.50 12.18
CA THR A 61 -9.22 -7.37 13.00
C THR A 61 -9.25 -7.63 14.51
N SER A 62 -8.82 -8.79 15.04
CA SER A 62 -8.68 -8.92 16.50
C SER A 62 -7.62 -7.95 17.05
N PHE A 63 -6.66 -7.55 16.22
CA PHE A 63 -5.90 -6.31 16.40
C PHE A 63 -6.76 -5.10 16.00
N LYS A 64 -7.87 -4.87 16.69
CA LYS A 64 -8.45 -3.52 16.75
C LYS A 64 -7.38 -2.68 17.44
N LEU A 65 -6.59 -1.95 16.66
CA LEU A 65 -5.76 -0.88 17.21
C LEU A 65 -6.68 -0.04 18.11
N PRO A 66 -6.35 0.10 19.41
CA PRO A 66 -7.13 0.94 20.31
C PRO A 66 -7.36 2.29 19.64
N SER A 67 -8.58 2.80 19.68
CA SER A 67 -8.94 4.06 19.01
C SER A 67 -7.97 5.20 19.36
N GLU A 68 -7.48 5.19 20.59
CA GLU A 68 -6.46 6.10 21.12
C GLU A 68 -5.12 6.01 20.37
N LYS A 69 -4.59 4.81 20.14
CA LYS A 69 -3.34 4.60 19.38
C LYS A 69 -3.48 5.01 17.92
N LYS A 70 -4.67 4.82 17.34
CA LYS A 70 -4.97 5.28 15.99
C LYS A 70 -4.97 6.81 15.90
N GLN A 71 -5.61 7.49 16.86
CA GLN A 71 -5.63 8.95 16.92
C GLN A 71 -4.24 9.54 17.15
N GLU A 72 -3.44 8.95 18.04
CA GLU A 72 -2.05 9.35 18.28
C GLU A 72 -1.20 9.27 17.00
N ALA A 73 -1.32 8.19 16.23
CA ALA A 73 -0.62 8.04 14.96
C ALA A 73 -1.04 9.09 13.92
N ILE A 74 -2.35 9.40 13.82
CA ILE A 74 -2.86 10.42 12.91
C ILE A 74 -2.31 11.80 13.26
N LEU A 75 -2.34 12.18 14.54
CA LEU A 75 -1.80 13.47 15.01
C LEU A 75 -0.30 13.60 14.70
N ARG A 76 0.47 12.53 14.89
CA ARG A 76 1.91 12.52 14.57
C ARG A 76 2.16 12.70 13.07
N LEU A 77 1.34 12.09 12.22
CA LEU A 77 1.41 12.27 10.77
C LEU A 77 1.07 13.72 10.38
N GLU A 78 -0.01 14.30 10.92
CA GLU A 78 -0.40 15.69 10.68
C GLU A 78 0.71 16.67 11.09
N GLN A 79 1.32 16.47 12.26
CA GLN A 79 2.45 17.28 12.72
C GLN A 79 3.66 17.20 11.79
N SER A 80 3.97 16.00 11.29
CA SER A 80 5.10 15.81 10.35
C SER A 80 4.84 16.45 8.99
N LEU A 81 3.59 16.49 8.53
CA LEU A 81 3.18 17.11 7.27
C LEU A 81 3.06 18.64 7.38
N ALA A 82 2.67 19.17 8.55
CA ALA A 82 2.58 20.62 8.76
C ALA A 82 3.95 21.32 8.61
N ILE A 83 5.05 20.63 8.96
CA ILE A 83 6.41 21.17 8.84
C ILE A 83 6.84 21.32 7.37
N THR A 84 6.40 20.41 6.49
CA THR A 84 6.79 20.44 5.07
C THR A 84 5.96 21.43 4.26
N VAL A 85 4.70 21.66 4.60
CA VAL A 85 3.87 22.72 3.98
C VAL A 85 4.33 24.12 4.41
N SER A 86 4.84 24.27 5.63
CA SER A 86 5.46 25.53 6.10
C SER A 86 6.78 25.86 5.39
N ALA A 87 7.50 24.86 4.87
CA ALA A 87 8.77 25.04 4.17
C ALA A 87 8.59 25.30 2.65
N GLY A 88 7.35 25.32 2.15
CA GLY A 88 7.03 25.63 0.74
C GLY A 88 6.89 27.12 0.41
N SER A 89 7.06 28.04 1.36
CA SER A 89 6.87 29.49 1.15
C SER A 89 8.09 30.36 1.43
N VAL A 90 9.27 29.80 1.71
CA VAL A 90 10.48 30.60 1.95
C VAL A 90 11.63 30.12 1.09
N VAL A 91 11.48 30.29 -0.23
CA VAL A 91 12.64 30.62 -1.08
C VAL A 91 12.42 32.04 -1.62
N LEU A 92 12.09 32.98 -0.73
CA LEU A 92 12.45 34.38 -0.94
C LEU A 92 13.82 34.59 -0.29
N PHE A 93 14.85 34.02 -0.92
CA PHE A 93 16.21 34.41 -0.63
C PHE A 93 16.33 35.90 -0.94
N THR A 94 16.62 36.68 0.09
CA THR A 94 17.13 38.05 0.01
C THR A 94 18.40 38.04 -0.83
N LEU A 95 18.28 38.19 -2.15
CA LEU A 95 19.43 38.38 -3.03
C LEU A 95 19.80 39.87 -3.03
N PRO A 96 21.07 40.24 -2.76
CA PRO A 96 21.54 41.61 -2.86
C PRO A 96 21.33 42.18 -4.26
N PRO A 97 20.92 43.45 -4.41
CA PRO A 97 20.54 44.06 -5.70
C PRO A 97 21.68 44.22 -6.73
N HIS A 98 22.88 43.71 -6.48
CA HIS A 98 24.03 43.87 -7.38
C HIS A 98 24.30 42.66 -8.29
N VAL A 99 23.59 41.52 -8.12
CA VAL A 99 23.77 40.32 -8.95
C VAL A 99 22.43 39.83 -9.51
N LEU A 100 21.85 40.60 -10.42
CA LEU A 100 20.80 40.12 -11.31
C LEU A 100 21.31 40.18 -12.76
N PRO A 101 21.86 39.08 -13.31
CA PRO A 101 22.14 39.01 -14.74
C PRO A 101 20.83 38.68 -15.48
N TYR A 102 20.31 39.65 -16.23
CA TYR A 102 19.47 39.62 -17.45
C TYR A 102 18.35 38.58 -17.69
N TRP A 103 18.13 37.59 -16.83
CA TRP A 103 17.16 36.51 -17.05
C TRP A 103 15.75 36.83 -16.51
N TYR A 104 15.60 37.88 -15.70
CA TYR A 104 14.30 38.29 -15.18
C TYR A 104 13.46 39.11 -16.19
N CYS A 105 14.08 39.69 -17.22
CA CYS A 105 13.37 40.54 -18.18
C CYS A 105 12.56 39.76 -19.23
N GLN A 106 12.81 38.46 -19.42
CA GLN A 106 12.08 37.67 -20.42
C GLN A 106 10.65 37.28 -19.96
N TYR A 107 10.41 37.21 -18.64
CA TYR A 107 9.18 36.62 -18.10
C TYR A 107 8.01 37.60 -17.93
N TYR A 108 8.26 38.91 -17.99
CA TYR A 108 7.22 39.93 -17.78
C TYR A 108 6.67 40.57 -19.06
N PHE A 109 7.18 40.25 -20.24
CA PHE A 109 6.72 40.85 -21.51
C PHE A 109 5.75 39.95 -22.32
N LYS A 110 5.28 38.83 -21.76
CA LYS A 110 4.35 37.91 -22.45
C LYS A 110 3.07 37.66 -21.65
N LYS A 111 2.48 38.73 -21.11
CA LYS A 111 1.13 38.76 -20.53
C LYS A 111 0.46 40.13 -20.76
N ARG A 112 0.43 40.57 -22.01
CA ARG A 112 -0.58 41.50 -22.52
C ARG A 112 -1.22 40.87 -23.74
#